data_AF-A0A1A8UZ58-F1
#
_entry.id   AF-A0A1A8UZ58-F1
#
_cell.length_a   1.000
_cell.length_b   1.000
_cell.length_c   1.000
_cell.angle_alpha   90.00
_cell.angle_beta   90.00
_cell.angle_gamma   90.00
#
_symmetry.space_group_name_H-M   'P 1'
#
loop_
_entity.id
_entity.type
_entity.pdbx_description
1 polymer ?
#
loop_
_entity_poly.entity_id
_entity_poly.type
_entity_poly.pdbx_seq_one_letter_code
_entity_poly.pdbx_strand_id
1 'polypeptide(L)'
;TFATDIAELWAVFHKFKGQQVLGLVENQSDWYLGNLWKNHRPWPALGRGFNTGVILLLLDRLRKLRWEQMWRLTAERELMGMLSTSLADQDIFNAVIKQNPFLVHQLPCFWNVQLSDHTRSEKCYRDVSDLKVIHWNSPKKLRVKNKHVEFFRNLYLTFLEYDGNLLRRELFGCPSEADHNSENLQKTLSELDEDDPCYEFRRERFTVHRTHLYFLHYEYEPSSDSTDVTLVAQLSMDRLQMLEAICKHW
;
A
#
# COMPACT_ATOMS: atom_id res chain seq x y z
N THR A 1 -4.33 -1.11 6.86
CA THR A 1 -4.29 0.04 7.78
C THR A 1 -2.98 0.04 8.51
N PHE A 2 -2.23 1.15 8.46
CA PHE A 2 -1.05 1.37 9.30
C PHE A 2 -1.52 2.08 10.57
N ALA A 3 -1.19 1.53 11.74
CA ALA A 3 -1.63 2.03 13.05
C ALA A 3 -0.44 2.45 13.93
N THR A 4 0.71 2.72 13.32
CA THR A 4 1.98 3.08 13.96
C THR A 4 2.77 3.99 13.02
N ASP A 5 3.81 4.64 13.55
CA ASP A 5 4.80 5.34 12.71
C ASP A 5 5.50 4.38 11.74
N ILE A 6 5.43 4.68 10.44
CA ILE A 6 6.07 3.90 9.39
C ILE A 6 7.59 3.93 9.47
N ALA A 7 8.19 4.97 10.08
CA ALA A 7 9.63 5.08 10.27
C ALA A 7 10.18 3.93 11.12
N GLU A 8 9.41 3.40 12.06
CA GLU A 8 9.78 2.21 12.83
C GLU A 8 9.93 0.97 11.95
N LEU A 9 9.12 0.84 10.89
CA LEU A 9 9.24 -0.25 9.92
C LEU A 9 10.49 -0.07 9.06
N TRP A 10 10.76 1.16 8.63
CA TRP A 10 11.97 1.48 7.86
C TRP A 10 13.25 1.26 8.67
N ALA A 11 13.24 1.55 9.96
CA ALA A 11 14.36 1.30 10.85
C ALA A 11 14.78 -0.19 10.86
N VAL A 12 13.87 -1.12 10.52
CA VAL A 12 14.17 -2.56 10.43
C VAL A 12 15.22 -2.88 9.35
N PHE A 13 15.40 -2.04 8.32
CA PHE A 13 16.49 -2.24 7.35
C PHE A 13 17.87 -2.30 8.01
N HIS A 14 18.08 -1.56 9.11
CA HIS A 14 19.33 -1.59 9.88
C HIS A 14 19.56 -2.93 10.60
N LYS A 15 18.51 -3.74 10.75
CA LYS A 15 18.57 -5.08 11.36
C LYS A 15 18.85 -6.18 10.33
N PHE A 16 18.88 -5.87 9.03
CA PHE A 16 19.23 -6.85 8.00
C PHE A 16 20.71 -7.21 8.13
N LYS A 17 20.99 -8.52 8.11
CA LYS A 17 22.35 -9.08 8.25
C LYS A 17 22.70 -9.93 7.05
N GLY A 18 24.00 -10.04 6.77
CA GLY A 18 24.50 -10.88 5.68
C GLY A 18 23.88 -10.51 4.33
N GLN A 19 23.30 -11.51 3.66
CA GLN A 19 22.67 -11.40 2.34
C GLN A 19 21.17 -11.09 2.38
N GLN A 20 20.62 -10.72 3.54
CA GLN A 20 19.21 -10.35 3.66
C GLN A 20 18.88 -9.14 2.78
N VAL A 21 17.80 -9.26 2.02
CA VAL A 21 17.28 -8.23 1.09
C VAL A 21 15.76 -8.11 1.12
N LEU A 22 15.06 -9.08 1.71
CA LEU A 22 13.61 -9.09 1.88
C LEU A 22 13.26 -9.07 3.38
N GLY A 23 12.35 -8.21 3.80
CA GLY A 23 11.70 -8.28 5.11
C GLY A 23 10.23 -8.61 4.97
N LEU A 24 9.80 -9.76 5.50
CA LEU A 24 8.45 -10.30 5.30
C LEU A 24 7.92 -10.93 6.58
N VAL A 25 6.60 -10.93 6.75
CA VAL A 25 5.91 -11.67 7.81
C VAL A 25 5.50 -13.04 7.31
N GLU A 26 5.76 -14.07 8.10
CA GLU A 26 5.29 -15.44 7.81
C GLU A 26 3.75 -15.44 7.65
N ASN A 27 3.26 -16.24 6.72
CA ASN A 27 1.84 -16.41 6.49
C ASN A 27 1.16 -16.96 7.76
N GLN A 28 0.01 -16.39 8.12
CA GLN A 28 -0.75 -16.75 9.31
C GLN A 28 -1.79 -17.84 9.02
N SER A 29 -1.66 -18.56 7.91
CA SER A 29 -2.46 -19.72 7.55
C SER A 29 -1.57 -20.89 7.11
N ASP A 30 -2.12 -22.10 7.14
CA ASP A 30 -1.40 -23.31 6.71
C ASP A 30 -1.48 -23.55 5.18
N TRP A 31 -1.74 -22.48 4.40
CA TRP A 31 -1.89 -22.55 2.94
C TRP A 31 -0.75 -23.29 2.24
N TYR A 32 0.49 -22.95 2.57
CA TYR A 32 1.66 -23.57 1.94
C TYR A 32 2.05 -24.92 2.54
N LEU A 33 1.40 -25.37 3.62
CA LEU A 33 1.64 -26.69 4.21
C LEU A 33 0.88 -27.82 3.49
N GLY A 34 -0.08 -27.50 2.61
CA GLY A 34 -0.84 -28.51 1.86
C GLY A 34 -2.02 -29.12 2.63
N ASN A 35 -2.25 -28.72 3.87
CA ASN A 35 -3.14 -29.42 4.80
C ASN A 35 -4.57 -28.85 4.85
N LEU A 36 -4.89 -27.82 4.05
CA LEU A 36 -6.20 -27.15 4.11
C LEU A 36 -7.33 -28.00 3.50
N TRP A 37 -7.07 -28.66 2.37
CA TRP A 37 -8.11 -29.40 1.62
C TRP A 37 -7.53 -30.62 0.92
N LYS A 38 -8.36 -31.62 0.63
CA LYS A 38 -7.97 -32.79 -0.15
C LYS A 38 -7.55 -32.35 -1.56
N ASN A 39 -6.38 -32.79 -2.00
CA ASN A 39 -5.74 -32.44 -3.29
C ASN A 39 -5.20 -31.00 -3.40
N HIS A 40 -5.13 -30.24 -2.30
CA HIS A 40 -4.44 -28.96 -2.32
C HIS A 40 -2.95 -29.16 -2.57
N ARG A 41 -2.45 -28.65 -3.70
CA ARG A 41 -1.03 -28.70 -4.06
C ARG A 41 -0.46 -27.29 -3.94
N PRO A 42 0.19 -26.93 -2.83
CA PRO A 42 0.74 -25.60 -2.65
C PRO A 42 1.94 -25.38 -3.56
N TRP A 43 2.16 -24.12 -3.95
CA TRP A 43 3.43 -23.69 -4.51
C TRP A 43 4.59 -23.91 -3.51
N PRO A 44 5.84 -24.05 -3.98
CA PRO A 44 6.97 -24.22 -3.08
C PRO A 44 7.11 -23.02 -2.13
N ALA A 45 7.17 -23.28 -0.83
CA ALA A 45 7.49 -22.28 0.18
C ALA A 45 8.36 -22.85 1.30
N LEU A 46 8.94 -21.97 2.11
CA LEU A 46 9.59 -22.30 3.37
C LEU A 46 8.57 -22.27 4.51
N GLY A 47 8.36 -23.37 5.23
CA GLY A 47 7.40 -23.43 6.35
C GLY A 47 5.98 -23.08 5.89
N ARG A 48 5.32 -22.13 6.58
CA ARG A 48 4.01 -21.61 6.14
C ARG A 48 4.10 -20.62 4.98
N GLY A 49 5.28 -20.33 4.46
CA GLY A 49 5.52 -19.26 3.50
C GLY A 49 5.37 -17.87 4.13
N PHE A 50 5.50 -16.85 3.30
CA PHE A 50 5.46 -15.44 3.67
C PHE A 50 4.31 -14.74 2.95
N ASN A 51 3.64 -13.82 3.64
CA ASN A 51 2.61 -13.00 3.03
C ASN A 51 3.24 -11.76 2.35
N THR A 52 2.84 -11.47 1.11
CA THR A 52 3.40 -10.35 0.32
C THR A 52 2.66 -9.03 0.45
N GLY A 53 1.68 -8.93 1.36
CA GLY A 53 0.96 -7.67 1.60
C GLY A 53 1.80 -6.55 2.22
N VAL A 54 2.89 -6.90 2.89
CA VAL A 54 3.89 -5.96 3.43
C VAL A 54 5.26 -6.55 3.18
N ILE A 55 6.08 -5.87 2.38
CA ILE A 55 7.43 -6.29 2.03
C ILE A 55 8.39 -5.12 2.21
N LEU A 56 9.46 -5.34 2.98
CA LEU A 56 10.64 -4.50 2.93
C LEU A 56 11.57 -5.01 1.82
N LEU A 57 11.80 -4.18 0.80
CA LEU A 57 12.66 -4.51 -0.34
C LEU A 57 13.92 -3.64 -0.29
N LEU A 58 15.08 -4.25 -0.06
CA LEU A 58 16.36 -3.55 -0.10
C LEU A 58 16.85 -3.46 -1.55
N LEU A 59 16.34 -2.45 -2.27
CA LEU A 59 16.39 -2.36 -3.74
C LEU A 59 17.80 -2.34 -4.31
N ASP A 60 18.76 -1.68 -3.65
CA ASP A 60 20.15 -1.61 -4.11
C ASP A 60 20.80 -3.01 -4.18
N ARG A 61 20.57 -3.84 -3.17
CA ARG A 61 21.07 -5.22 -3.11
C ARG A 61 20.29 -6.14 -4.03
N LEU A 62 18.96 -5.98 -4.14
CA LEU A 62 18.14 -6.75 -5.07
C LEU A 62 18.61 -6.57 -6.53
N ARG A 63 18.96 -5.35 -6.94
CA ARG A 63 19.54 -5.09 -8.26
C ARG A 63 20.88 -5.81 -8.46
N LYS A 64 21.78 -5.76 -7.47
CA LYS A 64 23.08 -6.45 -7.52
C LYS A 64 22.94 -7.98 -7.60
N LEU A 65 21.92 -8.54 -6.95
CA LEU A 65 21.58 -9.97 -7.00
C LEU A 65 20.83 -10.39 -8.27
N ARG A 66 20.56 -9.45 -9.20
CA ARG A 66 19.72 -9.68 -10.39
C ARG A 66 18.37 -10.30 -10.03
N TRP A 67 17.70 -9.72 -9.02
CA TRP A 67 16.41 -10.19 -8.52
C TRP A 67 15.38 -10.46 -9.63
N GLU A 68 15.28 -9.57 -10.62
CA GLU A 68 14.37 -9.75 -11.76
C GLU A 68 14.62 -11.06 -12.51
N GLN A 69 15.88 -11.38 -12.78
CA GLN A 69 16.26 -12.62 -13.44
C GLN A 69 15.96 -13.84 -12.55
N MET A 70 16.28 -13.76 -11.26
CA MET A 70 16.00 -14.83 -10.29
C MET A 70 14.49 -15.11 -10.17
N TRP A 71 13.69 -14.05 -10.11
CA TRP A 71 12.23 -14.09 -10.09
C TRP A 71 11.69 -14.77 -11.35
N ARG A 72 12.07 -14.27 -12.53
CA ARG A 72 11.58 -14.77 -13.82
C ARG A 72 11.91 -16.25 -14.01
N LEU A 73 13.17 -16.64 -13.79
CA LEU A 73 13.61 -18.03 -13.95
C LEU A 73 12.92 -18.98 -12.96
N THR A 74 12.63 -18.51 -11.74
CA THR A 74 11.87 -19.31 -10.76
C THR A 74 10.42 -19.47 -11.19
N ALA A 75 9.77 -18.39 -11.65
CA ALA A 75 8.41 -18.44 -12.16
C ALA A 75 8.28 -19.40 -13.36
N GLU A 76 9.14 -19.26 -14.37
CA GLU A 76 9.18 -20.13 -15.55
C GLU A 76 9.33 -21.61 -15.15
N ARG A 77 10.27 -21.92 -14.25
CA ARG A 77 10.52 -23.30 -13.79
C ARG A 77 9.30 -23.91 -13.09
N GLU A 78 8.73 -23.20 -12.12
CA GLU A 78 7.62 -23.74 -11.31
C GLU A 78 6.33 -23.82 -12.12
N LEU A 79 6.10 -22.90 -13.08
CA LEU A 79 4.92 -22.94 -13.96
C LEU A 79 4.89 -24.19 -14.86
N MET A 80 6.03 -24.77 -15.21
CA MET A 80 6.06 -26.04 -15.95
C MET A 80 5.39 -27.19 -15.18
N GLY A 81 5.39 -27.16 -13.85
CA GLY A 81 4.81 -28.20 -12.99
C GLY A 81 3.50 -27.83 -12.31
N MET A 82 3.28 -26.53 -12.05
CA MET A 82 2.11 -26.00 -11.36
C MET A 82 1.01 -25.53 -12.31
N LEU A 83 1.34 -25.26 -13.59
CA LEU A 83 0.46 -24.74 -14.65
C LEU A 83 -0.03 -23.30 -14.44
N SER A 84 -0.29 -22.89 -13.19
CA SER A 84 -0.69 -21.53 -12.83
C SER A 84 -0.29 -21.19 -11.40
N THR A 85 -0.24 -19.89 -11.10
CA THR A 85 -0.14 -19.40 -9.72
C THR A 85 -1.52 -19.47 -9.06
N SER A 86 -1.54 -19.76 -7.75
CA SER A 86 -2.76 -19.71 -6.93
C SER A 86 -2.91 -18.39 -6.18
N LEU A 87 -1.80 -17.82 -5.72
CA LEU A 87 -1.71 -16.54 -5.00
C LEU A 87 -0.79 -15.56 -5.74
N ALA A 88 -0.82 -15.59 -7.08
CA ALA A 88 -0.12 -14.66 -7.97
C ALA A 88 1.39 -14.49 -7.63
N ASP A 89 1.83 -13.26 -7.39
CA ASP A 89 3.21 -12.91 -7.04
C ASP A 89 3.67 -13.56 -5.73
N GLN A 90 2.76 -13.79 -4.77
CA GLN A 90 3.10 -14.39 -3.48
C GLN A 90 3.71 -15.79 -3.65
N ASP A 91 3.21 -16.56 -4.60
CA ASP A 91 3.73 -17.89 -4.89
C ASP A 91 5.15 -17.85 -5.44
N ILE A 92 5.46 -16.88 -6.31
CA ILE A 92 6.80 -16.73 -6.89
C ILE A 92 7.79 -16.23 -5.83
N PHE A 93 7.40 -15.23 -4.99
CA PHE A 93 8.20 -14.80 -3.85
C PHE A 93 8.57 -16.00 -2.97
N ASN A 94 7.59 -16.83 -2.61
CA ASN A 94 7.80 -17.98 -1.74
C ASN A 94 8.68 -19.06 -2.39
N ALA A 95 8.53 -19.29 -3.70
CA ALA A 95 9.38 -20.24 -4.42
C ALA A 95 10.84 -19.78 -4.46
N VAL A 96 11.08 -18.49 -4.71
CA VAL A 96 12.43 -17.90 -4.67
C VAL A 96 13.03 -18.02 -3.26
N ILE A 97 12.25 -17.69 -2.23
CA ILE A 97 12.67 -17.75 -0.83
C ILE A 97 12.98 -19.19 -0.41
N LYS A 98 12.19 -20.17 -0.85
CA LYS A 98 12.45 -21.60 -0.56
C LYS A 98 13.83 -22.02 -1.07
N GLN A 99 14.22 -21.53 -2.24
CA GLN A 99 15.53 -21.81 -2.83
C GLN A 99 16.66 -20.98 -2.19
N ASN A 100 16.33 -19.81 -1.60
CA ASN A 100 17.29 -18.84 -1.08
C ASN A 100 16.87 -18.30 0.30
N PRO A 101 16.76 -19.15 1.34
CA PRO A 101 16.19 -18.74 2.62
C PRO A 101 16.99 -17.65 3.35
N PHE A 102 18.30 -17.55 3.06
CA PHE A 102 19.21 -16.54 3.61
C PHE A 102 18.92 -15.10 3.15
N LEU A 103 18.07 -14.91 2.13
CA LEU A 103 17.66 -13.58 1.64
C LEU A 103 16.63 -12.90 2.56
N VAL A 104 16.02 -13.64 3.51
CA VAL A 104 14.89 -13.15 4.29
C VAL A 104 15.29 -12.76 5.71
N HIS A 105 14.86 -11.56 6.10
CA HIS A 105 14.70 -11.13 7.48
C HIS A 105 13.22 -11.30 7.88
N GLN A 106 12.93 -12.25 8.77
CA GLN A 106 11.56 -12.48 9.19
C GLN A 106 11.08 -11.36 10.13
N LEU A 107 10.04 -10.64 9.71
CA LEU A 107 9.41 -9.59 10.49
C LEU A 107 8.49 -10.19 11.58
N PRO A 108 8.42 -9.55 12.76
CA PRO A 108 7.38 -9.84 13.74
C PRO A 108 5.98 -9.72 13.16
N CYS A 109 5.06 -10.59 13.58
CA CYS A 109 3.80 -10.75 12.87
C CYS A 109 2.80 -9.59 13.01
N PHE A 110 2.99 -8.70 13.99
CA PHE A 110 2.21 -7.46 14.13
C PHE A 110 2.47 -6.44 13.02
N TRP A 111 3.56 -6.59 12.24
CA TRP A 111 3.85 -5.78 11.04
C TRP A 111 3.03 -6.19 9.81
N ASN A 112 2.25 -7.27 9.89
CA ASN A 112 1.32 -7.70 8.85
C ASN A 112 0.32 -8.70 9.46
N VAL A 113 -0.64 -8.18 10.23
CA VAL A 113 -1.73 -8.97 10.81
C VAL A 113 -2.74 -9.32 9.72
N GLN A 114 -2.83 -10.60 9.39
CA GLN A 114 -3.55 -11.08 8.21
C GLN A 114 -4.98 -11.50 8.57
N LEU A 115 -5.96 -10.71 8.13
CA LEU A 115 -7.38 -10.94 8.32
C LEU A 115 -7.97 -11.70 7.12
N SER A 116 -7.82 -13.03 7.15
CA SER A 116 -8.39 -13.96 6.18
C SER A 116 -9.21 -15.08 6.83
N ASP A 117 -9.88 -15.88 6.01
CA ASP A 117 -10.47 -17.14 6.46
C ASP A 117 -9.35 -18.10 6.92
N HIS A 118 -9.61 -18.88 7.96
CA HIS A 118 -8.64 -19.85 8.54
C HIS A 118 -7.30 -19.23 8.99
N THR A 119 -7.26 -17.92 9.22
CA THR A 119 -6.07 -17.25 9.76
C THR A 119 -5.88 -17.56 11.24
N ARG A 120 -4.63 -17.50 11.69
CA ARG A 120 -4.19 -17.65 13.09
C ARG A 120 -3.75 -16.31 13.69
N SER A 121 -4.30 -15.21 13.15
CA SER A 121 -3.89 -13.84 13.45
C SER A 121 -4.03 -13.43 14.92
N GLU A 122 -4.92 -14.08 15.69
CA GLU A 122 -5.09 -13.83 17.13
C GLU A 122 -3.78 -13.89 17.93
N LYS A 123 -2.87 -14.78 17.53
CA LYS A 123 -1.57 -14.92 18.18
C LYS A 123 -0.68 -13.68 18.03
N CYS A 124 -0.98 -12.79 17.08
CA CYS A 124 -0.17 -11.61 16.79
C CYS A 124 -0.59 -10.36 17.55
N TYR A 125 -1.72 -10.41 18.25
CA TYR A 125 -2.24 -9.27 19.00
C TYR A 125 -2.81 -9.62 20.38
N ARG A 126 -2.76 -10.90 20.77
CA ARG A 126 -3.17 -11.31 22.12
C ARG A 126 -2.17 -10.87 23.20
N ASP A 127 -0.88 -10.92 22.88
CA ASP A 127 0.21 -10.66 23.84
C ASP A 127 1.01 -9.38 23.48
N VAL A 128 0.51 -8.58 22.55
CA VAL A 128 1.19 -7.39 22.03
C VAL A 128 0.30 -6.19 22.29
N SER A 129 0.86 -5.14 22.91
CA SER A 129 0.15 -3.87 23.13
C SER A 129 -0.19 -3.16 21.83
N ASP A 130 0.68 -3.31 20.81
CA ASP A 130 0.67 -2.43 19.62
C ASP A 130 0.50 -3.22 18.32
N LEU A 131 -0.72 -3.20 17.79
CA LEU A 131 -1.03 -3.59 16.42
C LEU A 131 -0.44 -2.57 15.44
N LYS A 132 0.46 -2.97 14.55
CA LYS A 132 1.15 -2.04 13.65
C LYS A 132 0.54 -1.96 12.26
N VAL A 133 0.29 -3.10 11.62
CA VAL A 133 -0.31 -3.15 10.28
C VAL A 133 -1.41 -4.20 10.22
N ILE A 134 -2.60 -3.77 9.84
CA ILE A 134 -3.79 -4.62 9.66
C ILE A 134 -4.02 -4.82 8.17
N HIS A 135 -4.05 -6.08 7.74
CA HIS A 135 -4.16 -6.46 6.33
C HIS A 135 -5.43 -7.30 6.10
N TRP A 136 -6.42 -6.69 5.43
CA TRP A 136 -7.66 -7.36 4.99
C TRP A 136 -7.43 -8.19 3.72
N ASN A 137 -6.71 -9.30 3.86
CA ASN A 137 -6.30 -10.16 2.75
C ASN A 137 -7.38 -11.18 2.32
N SER A 138 -8.50 -11.30 3.03
CA SER A 138 -9.66 -12.05 2.52
C SER A 138 -10.28 -11.36 1.29
N PRO A 139 -10.73 -12.13 0.27
CA PRO A 139 -11.62 -11.61 -0.76
C PRO A 139 -12.94 -11.03 -0.19
N LYS A 140 -13.38 -11.52 0.97
CA LYS A 140 -14.58 -11.01 1.66
C LYS A 140 -14.37 -9.64 2.32
N LYS A 141 -13.11 -9.17 2.40
CA LYS A 141 -12.73 -7.90 3.04
C LYS A 141 -13.37 -7.78 4.43
N LEU A 142 -14.12 -6.72 4.70
CA LEU A 142 -14.79 -6.46 5.98
C LEU A 142 -15.84 -7.51 6.36
N ARG A 143 -16.26 -8.38 5.43
CA ARG A 143 -17.23 -9.46 5.67
C ARG A 143 -16.58 -10.77 6.12
N VAL A 144 -15.25 -10.83 6.21
CA VAL A 144 -14.54 -12.02 6.73
C VAL A 144 -14.91 -12.24 8.20
N LYS A 145 -15.13 -13.50 8.59
CA LYS A 145 -15.40 -13.83 9.98
C LYS A 145 -14.08 -13.89 10.75
N ASN A 146 -13.92 -13.00 11.71
CA ASN A 146 -12.81 -13.01 12.67
C ASN A 146 -13.40 -12.79 14.08
N LYS A 147 -12.76 -13.39 15.10
CA LYS A 147 -13.17 -13.26 16.51
C LYS A 147 -13.30 -11.80 16.96
N HIS A 148 -12.43 -10.92 16.47
CA HIS A 148 -12.38 -9.50 16.83
C HIS A 148 -12.72 -8.59 15.64
N VAL A 149 -13.57 -9.05 14.72
CA VAL A 149 -13.87 -8.34 13.45
C VAL A 149 -14.44 -6.93 13.67
N GLU A 150 -15.24 -6.71 14.71
CA GLU A 150 -15.83 -5.41 15.01
C GLU A 150 -14.77 -4.36 15.35
N PHE A 151 -13.79 -4.72 16.18
CA PHE A 151 -12.66 -3.85 16.50
C PHE A 151 -11.89 -3.43 15.23
N PHE A 152 -11.52 -4.39 14.39
CA PHE A 152 -10.78 -4.10 13.15
C PHE A 152 -11.61 -3.29 12.16
N ARG A 153 -12.92 -3.58 12.06
CA ARG A 153 -13.83 -2.84 11.19
C ARG A 153 -13.96 -1.39 11.65
N ASN A 154 -14.12 -1.15 12.95
CA ASN A 154 -14.21 0.19 13.50
C ASN A 154 -12.91 0.96 13.23
N LEU A 155 -11.75 0.35 13.46
CA LEU A 155 -10.46 0.96 13.14
C LEU A 155 -10.34 1.33 11.65
N TYR A 156 -10.77 0.44 10.75
CA TYR A 156 -10.77 0.72 9.31
C TYR A 156 -11.71 1.88 8.95
N LEU A 157 -12.92 1.90 9.51
CA LEU A 157 -13.89 2.98 9.28
C LEU A 157 -13.36 4.31 9.82
N THR A 158 -12.77 4.36 11.02
CA THR A 158 -12.12 5.58 11.53
C THR A 158 -11.08 6.12 10.57
N PHE A 159 -10.28 5.25 9.96
CA PHE A 159 -9.30 5.67 8.95
C PHE A 159 -9.93 6.21 7.66
N LEU A 160 -11.07 5.67 7.22
CA LEU A 160 -11.79 6.18 6.05
C LEU A 160 -12.44 7.53 6.31
N GLU A 161 -12.89 7.77 7.54
CA GLU A 161 -13.53 9.02 7.95
C GLU A 161 -12.53 10.13 8.32
N TYR A 162 -11.21 9.86 8.27
CA TYR A 162 -10.23 10.91 8.50
C TYR A 162 -10.24 11.93 7.37
N ASP A 163 -10.37 13.21 7.75
CA ASP A 163 -10.16 14.32 6.83
C ASP A 163 -8.67 14.39 6.44
N GLY A 164 -8.36 14.10 5.18
CA GLY A 164 -7.01 14.18 4.64
C GLY A 164 -6.38 15.57 4.76
N ASN A 165 -7.17 16.65 4.92
CA ASN A 165 -6.65 17.99 5.20
C ASN A 165 -5.93 18.08 6.55
N LEU A 166 -6.17 17.13 7.48
CA LEU A 166 -5.39 17.02 8.71
C LEU A 166 -3.91 16.74 8.46
N LEU A 167 -3.54 16.18 7.30
CA LEU A 167 -2.14 16.00 6.91
C LEU A 167 -1.51 17.27 6.34
N ARG A 168 -2.32 18.24 5.89
CA ARG A 168 -1.85 19.54 5.39
C ARG A 168 -1.60 20.52 6.53
N ARG A 169 -2.38 20.39 7.61
CA ARG A 169 -2.18 21.16 8.84
C ARG A 169 -1.10 20.42 9.63
N GLU A 170 0.00 21.09 9.96
CA GLU A 170 1.03 20.54 10.85
C GLU A 170 0.54 20.44 12.31
N LEU A 171 -0.64 19.88 12.54
CA LEU A 171 -1.18 19.59 13.87
C LEU A 171 -0.20 18.74 14.69
N PHE A 172 0.58 17.91 13.99
CA PHE A 172 1.65 17.08 14.54
C PHE A 172 2.93 17.30 13.71
N GLY A 173 3.45 18.52 13.70
CA GLY A 173 4.70 18.86 13.02
C GLY A 173 5.93 18.18 13.64
N CYS A 174 6.95 17.94 12.82
CA CYS A 174 8.29 17.67 13.35
C CYS A 174 8.86 18.97 13.93
N PRO A 175 9.74 18.93 14.95
CA PRO A 175 10.49 20.10 15.39
C PRO A 175 11.53 20.50 14.32
N SER A 176 11.04 21.02 13.20
CA SER A 176 11.79 21.67 12.13
C SER A 176 11.42 23.16 12.11
N GLU A 177 12.27 23.98 11.49
CA GLU A 177 11.96 25.40 11.27
C GLU A 177 10.60 25.52 10.56
N ALA A 178 9.77 26.47 11.02
CA ALA A 178 8.47 26.73 10.43
C ALA A 178 8.65 26.97 8.92
N ASP A 179 7.93 26.20 8.09
CA ASP A 179 7.95 26.45 6.66
C ASP A 179 7.25 27.79 6.40
N HIS A 180 8.03 28.83 6.09
CA HIS A 180 7.53 30.17 5.77
C HIS A 180 6.48 30.17 4.66
N ASN A 181 6.47 29.16 3.78
CA ASN A 181 5.42 29.01 2.77
C ASN A 181 4.09 28.57 3.38
N SER A 182 4.12 27.71 4.40
CA SER A 182 2.94 27.25 5.13
C SER A 182 2.28 28.39 5.90
N GLU A 183 3.08 29.21 6.59
CA GLU A 183 2.58 30.39 7.33
C GLU A 183 1.94 31.43 6.40
N ASN A 184 2.59 31.74 5.27
CA ASN A 184 2.06 32.69 4.28
C ASN A 184 0.78 32.15 3.61
N LEU A 185 0.72 30.85 3.33
CA LEU A 185 -0.48 30.22 2.79
C LEU A 185 -1.63 30.32 3.79
N GLN A 186 -1.38 30.02 5.06
CA GLN A 186 -2.41 30.07 6.10
C GLN A 186 -2.93 31.50 6.33
N LYS A 187 -2.04 32.50 6.27
CA LYS A 187 -2.43 33.91 6.29
C LYS A 187 -3.31 34.28 5.09
N THR A 188 -2.88 33.92 3.88
CA THR A 188 -3.63 34.19 2.64
C THR A 188 -5.01 33.53 2.64
N LEU A 189 -5.11 32.30 3.16
CA LEU A 189 -6.38 31.58 3.30
C LEU A 189 -7.31 32.24 4.32
N SER A 190 -6.76 32.78 5.42
CA SER A 190 -7.56 33.48 6.45
C SER A 190 -8.08 34.84 6.02
N GLU A 191 -7.49 35.43 4.97
CA GLU A 191 -7.93 36.71 4.38
C GLU A 191 -9.07 36.53 3.36
N LEU A 192 -9.44 35.29 3.02
CA LEU A 192 -10.57 35.01 2.13
C LEU A 192 -11.90 35.19 2.87
N ASP A 193 -12.85 35.85 2.19
CA ASP A 193 -14.22 36.00 2.65
C ASP A 193 -14.99 34.68 2.46
N GLU A 194 -15.41 34.04 3.55
CA GLU A 194 -16.15 32.77 3.55
C GLU A 194 -17.58 32.92 2.97
N ASP A 195 -18.14 34.13 2.99
CA ASP A 195 -19.48 34.41 2.43
C ASP A 195 -19.44 34.66 0.91
N ASP A 196 -18.25 34.70 0.30
CA ASP A 196 -18.08 34.89 -1.14
C ASP A 196 -18.60 33.68 -1.94
N PRO A 197 -19.53 33.86 -2.90
CA PRO A 197 -20.05 32.75 -3.72
C PRO A 197 -18.98 32.00 -4.51
N CYS A 198 -17.80 32.58 -4.77
CA CYS A 198 -16.66 31.88 -5.38
C CYS A 198 -15.50 31.63 -4.39
N TYR A 199 -15.79 31.58 -3.08
CA TYR A 199 -14.84 31.22 -2.03
C TYR A 199 -14.05 29.95 -2.37
N GLU A 200 -14.74 28.87 -2.76
CA GLU A 200 -14.11 27.59 -3.10
C GLU A 200 -13.11 27.74 -4.26
N PHE A 201 -13.45 28.46 -5.33
CA PHE A 201 -12.52 28.71 -6.45
C PHE A 201 -11.30 29.54 -6.02
N ARG A 202 -11.50 30.56 -5.17
CA ARG A 202 -10.41 31.39 -4.66
C ARG A 202 -9.50 30.60 -3.72
N ARG A 203 -10.06 29.73 -2.89
CA ARG A 203 -9.31 28.83 -2.01
C ARG A 203 -8.48 27.83 -2.82
N GLU A 204 -9.06 27.25 -3.87
CA GLU A 204 -8.37 26.30 -4.75
C GLU A 204 -7.19 26.93 -5.50
N ARG A 205 -7.24 28.23 -5.82
CA ARG A 205 -6.11 28.95 -6.43
C ARG A 205 -4.79 28.82 -5.64
N PHE A 206 -4.87 28.76 -4.32
CA PHE A 206 -3.70 28.68 -3.45
C PHE A 206 -3.32 27.26 -3.08
N THR A 207 -4.17 26.28 -3.42
CA THR A 207 -3.92 24.88 -3.10
C THR A 207 -3.00 24.26 -4.13
N VAL A 208 -1.82 23.79 -3.70
CA VAL A 208 -0.94 22.96 -4.53
C VAL A 208 -1.36 21.49 -4.40
N HIS A 209 -2.01 20.98 -5.42
CA HIS A 209 -2.39 19.56 -5.47
C HIS A 209 -1.21 18.70 -5.91
N ARG A 210 -0.95 17.61 -5.19
CA ARG A 210 -0.02 16.58 -5.64
C ARG A 210 -0.71 15.76 -6.74
N THR A 211 -0.46 16.12 -7.99
CA THR A 211 -0.99 15.41 -9.15
C THR A 211 0.02 14.38 -9.68
N HIS A 212 -0.47 13.20 -10.01
CA HIS A 212 0.28 12.22 -10.81
C HIS A 212 -0.43 12.10 -12.14
N LEU A 213 -0.07 12.99 -13.08
CA LEU A 213 -0.79 13.19 -14.34
C LEU A 213 -0.83 11.93 -15.22
N TYR A 214 0.20 11.10 -15.12
CA TYR A 214 0.35 9.92 -15.96
C TYR A 214 0.58 8.69 -15.10
N PHE A 215 -0.31 7.71 -15.24
CA PHE A 215 -0.17 6.40 -14.60
C PHE A 215 0.84 5.51 -15.34
N LEU A 216 1.06 5.77 -16.62
CA LEU A 216 2.04 5.10 -17.50
C LEU A 216 2.94 6.16 -18.14
N HIS A 217 4.07 5.74 -18.71
CA HIS A 217 4.90 6.63 -19.51
C HIS A 217 4.06 7.25 -20.63
N TYR A 218 3.97 8.58 -20.62
CA TYR A 218 3.27 9.36 -21.62
C TYR A 218 4.17 10.52 -22.02
N GLU A 219 4.62 10.50 -23.26
CA GLU A 219 5.30 11.63 -23.88
C GLU A 219 4.22 12.48 -24.55
N TYR A 220 3.97 13.65 -23.98
CA TYR A 220 3.06 14.62 -24.54
C TYR A 220 3.65 15.18 -25.84
N GLU A 221 2.90 15.06 -26.93
CA GLU A 221 3.21 15.69 -28.22
C GLU A 221 2.35 16.96 -28.36
N PRO A 222 2.95 18.17 -28.27
CA PRO A 222 2.20 19.42 -28.36
C PRO A 222 1.64 19.65 -29.77
N SER A 223 0.44 20.23 -29.84
CA SER A 223 -0.17 20.66 -31.08
C SER A 223 0.68 21.73 -31.78
N SER A 224 0.69 21.72 -33.12
CA SER A 224 1.50 22.63 -33.92
C SER A 224 1.15 24.12 -33.73
N ASP A 225 -0.08 24.39 -33.27
CA ASP A 225 -0.63 25.71 -33.02
C ASP A 225 -0.57 26.12 -31.53
N SER A 226 -0.04 25.26 -30.65
CA SER A 226 0.11 25.52 -29.21
C SER A 226 -1.20 25.89 -28.50
N THR A 227 -2.32 25.30 -28.94
CA THR A 227 -3.67 25.57 -28.39
C THR A 227 -4.17 24.47 -27.45
N ASP A 228 -3.32 23.51 -27.09
CA ASP A 228 -3.71 22.40 -26.23
C ASP A 228 -4.17 22.86 -24.84
N VAL A 229 -5.36 22.41 -24.44
CA VAL A 229 -5.92 22.62 -23.10
C VAL A 229 -6.00 21.28 -22.39
N THR A 230 -5.31 21.15 -21.26
CA THR A 230 -5.42 19.96 -20.40
C THR A 230 -6.34 20.26 -19.22
N LEU A 231 -7.47 19.54 -19.14
CA LEU A 231 -8.35 19.59 -17.97
C LEU A 231 -7.96 18.49 -16.98
N VAL A 232 -7.48 18.89 -15.80
CA VAL A 232 -7.22 17.98 -14.69
C VAL A 232 -8.33 18.11 -13.67
N ALA A 233 -9.08 17.04 -13.44
CA ALA A 233 -10.19 17.02 -12.50
C ALA A 233 -10.08 15.83 -11.53
N GLN A 234 -10.41 16.08 -10.26
CA GLN A 234 -10.60 15.03 -9.27
C GLN A 234 -12.09 14.71 -9.19
N LEU A 235 -12.51 13.61 -9.82
CA LEU A 235 -13.89 13.17 -9.81
C LEU A 235 -14.01 11.69 -9.45
N SER A 236 -15.08 11.35 -8.75
CA SER A 236 -15.52 9.97 -8.59
C SER A 236 -16.25 9.50 -9.87
N MET A 237 -16.31 8.19 -10.10
CA MET A 237 -16.90 7.63 -11.33
C MET A 237 -18.36 8.03 -11.55
N ASP A 238 -19.12 8.25 -10.49
CA ASP A 238 -20.51 8.72 -10.52
C ASP A 238 -20.66 10.17 -11.02
N ARG A 239 -19.58 10.96 -11.01
CA ARG A 239 -19.57 12.35 -11.47
C ARG A 239 -19.14 12.51 -12.94
N LEU A 240 -18.83 11.42 -13.62
CA LEU A 240 -18.37 11.44 -15.02
C LEU A 240 -19.41 12.06 -15.97
N GLN A 241 -20.70 11.82 -15.73
CA GLN A 241 -21.79 12.39 -16.55
C GLN A 241 -21.82 13.93 -16.49
N MET A 242 -21.47 14.51 -15.34
CA MET A 242 -21.41 15.96 -15.17
C MET A 242 -20.23 16.55 -15.96
N LEU A 243 -19.08 15.86 -15.96
CA LEU A 243 -17.94 16.24 -16.77
C LEU A 243 -18.28 16.20 -18.27
N GLU A 244 -18.95 15.15 -18.73
CA GLU A 244 -19.40 15.04 -20.12
C GLU A 244 -20.33 16.20 -20.52
N ALA A 245 -21.25 16.61 -19.63
CA ALA A 245 -22.13 17.75 -19.88
C ALA A 245 -21.35 19.06 -20.00
N ILE A 246 -20.36 19.29 -19.13
CA ILE A 246 -19.49 20.47 -19.18
C ILE A 246 -18.67 20.49 -20.49
N CYS A 247 -18.08 19.35 -20.87
CA CYS A 247 -17.30 19.24 -22.11
C CYS A 247 -18.14 19.44 -23.39
N LYS A 248 -19.46 19.26 -23.34
CA LYS A 248 -20.35 19.58 -24.48
C LYS A 248 -20.66 21.06 -24.60
N HIS A 249 -20.39 21.85 -23.57
CA HIS A 249 -20.68 23.29 -23.53
C HIS A 249 -19.42 24.15 -23.61
N TRP A 250 -18.27 23.57 -23.29
CA TRP A 250 -16.94 24.12 -23.56
C TRP A 250 -16.60 23.96 -25.05
#